data_AF-A0A2G2BVR2-F1
#
_entry.id   AF-A0A2G2BVR2-F1
#
_cell.length_a   1.000
_cell.length_b   1.000
_cell.length_c   1.000
_cell.angle_alpha   90.00
_cell.angle_beta   90.00
_cell.angle_gamma   90.00
#
_symmetry.space_group_name_H-M   'P 1'
#
loop_
_entity.id
_entity.type
_entity.pdbx_description
1 polymer ?
#
loop_
_entity_poly.entity_id
_entity_poly.type
_entity_poly.pdbx_seq_one_letter_code
_entity_poly.pdbx_strand_id
1 'polypeptide(L)'
;MRAKAEAAGLPAATLLREALGLTEARRRKPIPRVDPALVLAVGRIGGNLNQIARWLNRAMLAGRVDLDALTVARRLLTIERQLAQIVEAVRRC
;
A
#
# COMPACT_ATOMS: atom_id res chain seq x y z
N MET A 1 -0.78 -25.84 26.45
CA MET A 1 -1.71 -25.40 25.38
C MET A 1 -1.76 -23.88 25.20
N ARG A 2 -1.90 -23.06 26.25
CA ARG A 2 -1.95 -21.57 26.13
C ARG A 2 -0.73 -20.94 25.41
N ALA A 3 0.49 -21.34 25.77
CA ALA A 3 1.70 -20.83 25.10
C ALA A 3 1.76 -21.12 23.58
N LYS A 4 1.20 -22.24 23.13
CA LYS A 4 1.11 -22.58 21.70
C LYS A 4 0.08 -21.72 20.96
N ALA A 5 -1.01 -21.35 21.65
CA ALA A 5 -2.07 -20.49 21.12
C ALA A 5 -1.57 -19.06 20.89
N GLU A 6 -0.81 -18.54 21.83
CA GLU A 6 -0.20 -17.21 21.76
C GLU A 6 0.82 -17.11 20.61
N ALA A 7 1.71 -18.09 20.48
CA ALA A 7 2.68 -18.14 19.37
C ALA A 7 2.02 -18.26 17.99
N ALA A 8 0.86 -18.93 17.90
CA ALA A 8 0.09 -19.08 16.66
C ALA A 8 -0.84 -17.89 16.36
N GLY A 9 -0.99 -16.93 17.29
CA GLY A 9 -1.94 -15.83 17.16
C GLY A 9 -3.41 -16.29 17.09
N LEU A 10 -3.72 -17.44 17.69
CA LEU A 10 -5.05 -18.07 17.64
C LEU A 10 -5.61 -18.27 19.05
N PRO A 11 -6.93 -18.21 19.26
CA PRO A 11 -7.54 -18.63 20.51
C PRO A 11 -7.23 -20.10 20.83
N ALA A 12 -6.99 -20.43 22.11
CA ALA A 12 -6.68 -21.80 22.52
C ALA A 12 -7.79 -22.81 22.15
N ALA A 13 -9.05 -22.37 22.14
CA ALA A 13 -10.19 -23.17 21.69
C ALA A 13 -10.17 -23.48 20.18
N THR A 14 -9.53 -22.63 19.38
CA THR A 14 -9.34 -22.89 17.94
C THR A 14 -8.27 -23.95 17.73
N LEU A 15 -7.16 -23.89 18.46
CA LEU A 15 -6.14 -24.95 18.42
C LEU A 15 -6.66 -26.30 18.94
N LEU A 16 -7.53 -26.30 19.95
CA LEU A 16 -8.14 -27.52 20.46
C LEU A 16 -9.06 -28.16 19.41
N ARG A 17 -9.89 -27.36 18.74
CA ARG A 17 -10.77 -27.86 17.67
C ARG A 17 -9.99 -28.36 16.45
N GLU A 18 -8.87 -27.71 16.12
CA GLU A 18 -7.95 -28.17 15.07
C GLU A 18 -7.27 -29.50 15.45
N ALA A 19 -6.80 -29.65 16.70
CA ALA A 19 -6.20 -30.90 17.18
C ALA A 19 -7.19 -32.08 17.20
N LEU A 20 -8.49 -31.78 17.31
CA LEU A 20 -9.57 -32.76 17.24
C LEU A 20 -10.07 -33.00 15.80
N GLY A 21 -9.48 -32.35 14.79
CA GLY A 21 -9.88 -32.49 13.38
C GLY A 21 -11.22 -31.83 13.03
N LEU A 22 -11.78 -31.00 13.93
CA LEU A 22 -13.10 -30.38 13.76
C LEU A 22 -13.07 -29.13 12.88
N THR A 23 -11.90 -28.51 12.71
CA THR A 23 -11.72 -27.27 11.94
C THR A 23 -10.28 -27.14 11.43
N GLU A 24 -10.07 -26.57 10.24
CA GLU A 24 -8.77 -26.04 9.84
C GLU A 24 -8.64 -24.57 10.26
N ALA A 25 -7.66 -24.26 11.12
CA ALA A 25 -7.44 -22.87 11.51
C ALA A 25 -6.81 -22.09 10.36
N ARG A 26 -7.55 -21.15 9.78
CA ARG A 26 -7.01 -20.22 8.77
C ARG A 26 -6.01 -19.27 9.43
N ARG A 27 -4.73 -19.63 9.38
CA ARG A 27 -3.63 -18.77 9.85
C ARG A 27 -3.53 -17.56 8.93
N ARG A 28 -3.73 -16.35 9.48
CA ARG A 28 -3.54 -15.12 8.72
C ARG A 28 -2.05 -15.00 8.39
N LYS A 29 -1.71 -14.74 7.12
CA LYS A 29 -0.32 -14.42 6.76
C LYS A 29 0.14 -13.25 7.64
N PRO A 30 1.35 -13.31 8.22
CA PRO A 30 1.90 -12.16 8.93
C PRO A 30 1.85 -10.95 8.01
N ILE A 31 1.36 -9.82 8.51
CA ILE A 31 1.43 -8.58 7.75
C ILE A 31 2.92 -8.29 7.53
N PRO A 32 3.37 -8.05 6.29
CA PRO A 32 4.75 -7.66 6.04
C PRO A 32 5.13 -6.50 6.96
N ARG A 33 6.22 -6.65 7.72
CA ARG A 33 6.76 -5.57 8.54
C ARG A 33 7.49 -4.62 7.60
N VAL A 34 6.77 -3.58 7.17
CA VAL A 34 7.32 -2.49 6.34
C VAL A 34 7.49 -1.26 7.22
N ASP A 35 8.56 -0.51 7.02
CA ASP A 35 8.76 0.78 7.68
C ASP A 35 7.55 1.71 7.43
N PRO A 36 6.85 2.18 8.49
CA PRO A 36 5.73 3.11 8.34
C PRO A 36 6.08 4.39 7.57
N ALA A 37 7.32 4.88 7.68
CA ALA A 37 7.77 6.07 6.95
C ALA A 37 7.79 5.81 5.44
N LEU A 38 8.22 4.62 5.02
CA LEU A 38 8.18 4.19 3.62
C LEU A 38 6.74 4.10 3.09
N VAL A 39 5.83 3.51 3.87
CA VAL A 39 4.41 3.42 3.51
C VAL A 39 3.80 4.81 3.31
N LEU A 40 4.09 5.75 4.22
CA LEU A 40 3.65 7.14 4.11
C LEU A 40 4.23 7.84 2.87
N ALA A 41 5.52 7.65 2.60
CA ALA A 41 6.19 8.27 1.45
C ALA A 41 5.58 7.79 0.12
N VAL A 42 5.39 6.48 -0.04
CA VAL A 42 4.73 5.90 -1.23
C VAL A 42 3.26 6.34 -1.31
N GLY A 43 2.56 6.40 -0.18
CA GLY A 43 1.18 6.88 -0.11
C GLY A 43 1.03 8.32 -0.62
N ARG A 44 1.98 9.21 -0.30
CA ARG A 44 2.00 10.60 -0.81
C ARG A 44 2.18 10.65 -2.33
N ILE A 45 3.06 9.80 -2.89
CA ILE A 45 3.24 9.67 -4.34
C ILE A 45 1.93 9.27 -5.02
N GLY A 46 1.27 8.23 -4.50
CA GLY A 46 -0.04 7.79 -5.00
C GLY A 46 -1.11 8.88 -4.90
N GLY A 47 -1.12 9.62 -3.78
CA GLY A 47 -2.02 10.76 -3.58
C GLY A 47 -1.85 11.86 -4.64
N ASN A 48 -0.61 12.23 -4.96
CA ASN A 48 -0.28 13.23 -5.98
C ASN A 48 -0.71 12.77 -7.38
N LEU A 49 -0.43 11.52 -7.74
CA LEU A 49 -0.88 10.93 -9.01
C LEU A 49 -2.41 10.95 -9.11
N ASN A 50 -3.10 10.57 -8.04
CA ASN A 50 -4.55 10.56 -8.01
C ASN A 50 -5.15 11.98 -8.11
N GLN A 51 -4.45 13.01 -7.62
CA GLN A 51 -4.88 14.40 -7.83
C GLN A 51 -4.79 14.81 -9.30
N ILE A 52 -3.70 14.45 -10.00
CA ILE A 52 -3.53 14.70 -11.44
C ILE A 52 -4.63 13.98 -12.23
N ALA A 53 -4.83 12.69 -11.96
CA ALA A 53 -5.87 11.90 -12.63
C ALA A 53 -7.27 12.50 -12.42
N ARG A 54 -7.64 12.84 -11.18
CA ARG A 54 -8.93 13.48 -10.89
C ARG A 54 -9.09 14.85 -11.55
N TRP A 55 -8.01 15.61 -11.70
CA TRP A 55 -8.07 16.88 -12.41
C TRP A 55 -8.28 16.67 -13.91
N LEU A 56 -7.51 15.77 -14.54
CA LEU A 56 -7.64 15.41 -15.96
C LEU A 56 -9.04 14.89 -16.27
N ASN A 57 -9.53 13.92 -15.49
CA ASN A 57 -10.85 13.33 -15.70
C ASN A 57 -11.97 14.38 -15.60
N ARG A 58 -11.87 15.31 -14.64
CA ARG A 58 -12.85 16.41 -14.51
C ARG A 58 -12.80 17.36 -15.70
N ALA A 59 -11.62 17.66 -16.22
CA ALA A 59 -11.49 18.52 -17.39
C ALA A 59 -12.04 17.86 -18.66
N MET A 60 -11.78 16.56 -18.85
CA MET A 60 -12.35 15.76 -19.94
C MET A 60 -13.89 15.70 -19.86
N LEU A 61 -14.44 15.45 -18.67
CA LEU A 61 -15.90 15.45 -18.44
C LEU A 61 -16.53 16.81 -18.75
N ALA A 62 -15.80 17.90 -18.51
CA ALA A 62 -16.23 19.26 -18.84
C ALA A 62 -16.01 19.64 -20.32
N GLY A 63 -15.58 18.70 -21.17
CA GLY A 63 -15.31 18.94 -22.59
C GLY A 63 -14.12 19.87 -22.87
N ARG A 64 -13.23 20.09 -21.89
CA ARG A 64 -12.04 20.92 -22.10
C ARG A 64 -11.03 20.19 -22.97
N VAL A 65 -10.68 20.79 -24.09
CA VAL A 65 -9.68 20.29 -25.04
C VAL A 65 -8.32 20.99 -24.91
N ASP A 66 -8.28 22.17 -24.29
CA ASP A 66 -7.03 22.92 -24.05
C ASP A 66 -6.46 22.58 -22.67
N LEU A 67 -5.84 21.40 -22.57
CA LEU A 67 -5.11 20.98 -21.38
C LEU A 67 -3.63 21.32 -21.56
N ASP A 68 -3.05 22.02 -20.57
CA ASP A 68 -1.62 22.29 -20.52
C ASP A 68 -0.85 20.98 -20.24
N ALA A 69 -0.58 20.25 -21.32
CA ALA A 69 0.14 18.99 -21.31
C ALA A 69 1.57 19.13 -20.76
N LEU A 70 2.22 20.28 -20.98
CA LEU A 70 3.57 20.54 -20.47
C LEU A 70 3.56 20.64 -18.95
N THR A 71 2.58 21.34 -18.36
CA THR A 71 2.42 21.39 -16.90
C THR A 71 2.14 20.01 -16.32
N VAL A 72 1.32 19.19 -16.98
CA VAL A 72 1.06 17.81 -16.54
C VAL A 72 2.34 16.97 -16.60
N ALA A 73 3.05 16.99 -17.72
CA ALA A 73 4.31 16.27 -17.90
C ALA A 73 5.36 16.66 -16.85
N ARG A 74 5.50 17.96 -16.56
CA ARG A 74 6.42 18.46 -15.53
C ARG A 74 6.06 17.95 -14.13
N ARG A 75 4.76 17.90 -13.79
CA ARG A 75 4.30 17.33 -12.52
C ARG A 75 4.59 15.84 -12.44
N LEU A 76 4.36 15.09 -13.52
CA LEU A 76 4.66 13.65 -13.57
C LEU A 76 6.16 13.38 -13.42
N LEU A 77 7.02 14.14 -14.11
CA LEU A 77 8.48 14.06 -13.96
C LEU A 77 8.94 14.35 -12.53
N THR A 78 8.27 15.28 -11.84
CA THR A 78 8.57 15.58 -10.43
C THR A 78 8.23 14.39 -9.54
N ILE A 79 7.08 13.75 -9.76
CA ILE A 79 6.67 12.55 -9.04
C ILE A 79 7.62 11.38 -9.31
N GLU A 80 8.02 11.17 -10.56
CA GLU A 80 9.01 10.17 -10.94
C GLU A 80 10.32 10.35 -10.17
N ARG A 81 10.87 11.57 -10.14
CA ARG A 81 12.10 11.87 -9.41
C ARG A 81 11.98 11.62 -7.92
N GLN A 82 10.87 12.01 -7.30
CA GLN A 82 10.61 11.75 -5.89
C GLN A 82 10.52 10.25 -5.60
N LEU A 83 9.86 9.49 -6.48
CA LEU A 83 9.78 8.03 -6.36
C LEU A 83 11.17 7.39 -6.48
N ALA A 84 11.98 7.84 -7.43
CA ALA A 84 13.35 7.37 -7.59
C ALA A 84 14.20 7.62 -6.32
N GLN A 85 14.05 8.77 -5.67
CA GLN A 85 14.71 9.07 -4.40
C GLN A 85 14.28 8.13 -3.27
N ILE A 86 12.99 7.80 -3.17
CA ILE A 86 12.48 6.84 -2.19
C ILE A 86 13.07 5.45 -2.43
N VAL A 87 13.06 4.98 -3.69
CA VAL A 87 13.61 3.67 -4.06
C VAL A 87 15.10 3.61 -3.73
N GLU A 88 15.85 4.66 -4.06
CA GLU A 88 17.27 4.73 -3.80
C GLU A 88 17.58 4.77 -2.29
N ALA A 89 16.80 5.52 -1.50
CA ALA A 89 16.93 5.53 -0.04
C ALA A 89 16.71 4.13 0.55
N VAL A 90 15.70 3.40 0.08
CA VAL A 90 15.43 2.03 0.54
C VAL A 90 16.55 1.05 0.17
N ARG A 91 17.20 1.22 -1.00
CA ARG A 91 18.31 0.35 -1.42
C ARG A 91 19.59 0.55 -0.60
N ARG A 92 19.76 1.71 0.04
CA ARG A 92 20.94 2.03 0.86
C ARG A 92 20.79 1.62 2.33
N CYS A 93 19.60 1.21 2.75
CA CYS A 93 19.29 0.67 4.07
C CYS A 93 19.47 -0.85 4.10
#